data_AF-A0AAX2KA71-F1
#
_entry.id   AF-A0AAX2KA71-F1
#
_cell.length_a   1.000
_cell.length_b   1.000
_cell.length_c   1.000
_cell.angle_alpha   90.00
_cell.angle_beta   90.00
_cell.angle_gamma   90.00
#
_symmetry.space_group_name_H-M   'P 1'
#
loop_
_entity.id
_entity.type
_entity.pdbx_description
1 polymer ?
#
loop_
_entity_poly.entity_id
_entity_poly.type
_entity_poly.pdbx_seq_one_letter_code
_entity_poly.pdbx_strand_id
1 'polypeptide(L)'
;MLKHKIKNNGALLGDSVVRTIQSGIRAQFANGASDGAFKTLNEIGIKQDGTTGKLKIDDDKLKKVLNENTASVRELLVGDGKETGITTKIATEVKGYLADDGIIDSAQDSINATLKKLTKQYLSVSASIDDTVARYTAQFTQLDTMMSKLNNTSTYLSQQFTAMSNS
;
A
#
# COMPACT_ATOMS: atom_id res chain seq x y z
N MET A 1 9.36 19.55 -10.31
CA MET A 1 8.29 18.55 -10.46
C MET A 1 8.89 17.23 -10.93
N LEU A 2 9.18 16.32 -10.01
CA LEU A 2 9.82 15.04 -10.29
C LEU A 2 8.80 14.06 -10.87
N LYS A 3 8.78 13.93 -12.20
CA LYS A 3 8.11 12.80 -12.87
C LYS A 3 8.91 11.52 -12.56
N HIS A 4 8.58 10.85 -11.46
CA HIS A 4 9.09 9.50 -11.20
C HIS A 4 8.40 8.55 -12.19
N LYS A 5 9.12 8.17 -13.25
CA LYS A 5 8.77 7.06 -14.14
C LYS A 5 8.62 5.81 -13.28
N ILE A 6 7.39 5.38 -13.02
CA ILE A 6 7.13 4.03 -12.48
C ILE A 6 7.48 3.07 -13.62
N LYS A 7 8.67 2.48 -13.54
CA LYS A 7 9.17 1.48 -14.48
C LYS A 7 8.35 0.21 -14.30
N ASN A 8 7.26 0.06 -15.07
CA ASN A 8 6.52 -1.16 -15.45
C ASN A 8 6.23 -2.29 -14.42
N ASN A 9 6.41 -2.08 -13.13
CA ASN A 9 6.29 -3.16 -12.15
C ASN A 9 4.93 -3.25 -11.42
N GLY A 10 3.93 -2.47 -11.84
CA GLY A 10 2.59 -2.45 -11.26
C GLY A 10 2.51 -1.69 -9.92
N ALA A 11 1.29 -1.29 -9.54
CA ALA A 11 1.04 -0.47 -8.34
C ALA A 11 1.37 -1.19 -7.02
N LEU A 12 1.42 -2.52 -7.03
CA LEU A 12 1.63 -3.37 -5.85
C LEU A 12 3.02 -4.02 -5.83
N LEU A 13 3.97 -3.52 -6.63
CA LEU A 13 5.35 -4.00 -6.51
C LEU A 13 5.86 -3.75 -5.09
N GLY A 14 6.38 -4.79 -4.45
CA GLY A 14 6.93 -4.64 -3.12
C GLY A 14 5.88 -4.76 -2.01
N ASP A 15 4.60 -4.87 -2.35
CA ASP A 15 3.53 -5.07 -1.39
C ASP A 15 3.68 -6.42 -0.66
N SER A 16 3.67 -6.36 0.68
CA SER A 16 3.84 -7.55 1.52
C SER A 16 2.60 -8.43 1.53
N VAL A 17 1.40 -7.85 1.42
CA VAL A 17 0.13 -8.58 1.44
C VAL A 17 0.00 -9.43 0.19
N VAL A 18 0.28 -8.86 -0.99
CA VAL A 18 0.32 -9.61 -2.25
C VAL A 18 1.34 -10.74 -2.19
N ARG A 19 2.53 -10.50 -1.64
CA ARG A 19 3.54 -11.56 -1.47
C ARG A 19 3.10 -12.65 -0.52
N THR A 20 2.45 -12.30 0.60
CA THR A 20 1.92 -13.28 1.56
C THR A 20 0.87 -14.16 0.89
N ILE A 21 -0.12 -13.55 0.20
CA ILE A 21 -1.19 -14.28 -0.51
C ILE A 21 -0.57 -15.20 -1.58
N GLN A 22 0.34 -14.68 -2.40
CA GLN A 22 0.99 -15.47 -3.45
C GLN A 22 1.78 -16.64 -2.87
N SER A 23 2.53 -16.41 -1.79
CA SER A 23 3.36 -17.45 -1.17
C SER A 23 2.52 -18.51 -0.47
N GLY A 24 1.45 -18.08 0.22
CA GLY A 24 0.51 -18.96 0.90
C GLY A 24 -0.20 -19.91 -0.07
N ILE A 25 -0.82 -19.37 -1.13
CA ILE A 25 -1.46 -20.18 -2.17
C ILE A 25 -0.46 -21.13 -2.83
N ARG A 26 0.76 -20.65 -3.16
CA ARG A 26 1.79 -21.50 -3.76
C ARG A 26 2.23 -22.63 -2.82
N ALA A 27 2.31 -22.36 -1.51
CA ALA A 27 2.68 -23.37 -0.52
C ALA A 27 1.67 -24.51 -0.50
N GLN A 28 0.36 -24.25 -0.65
CA GLN A 28 -0.64 -25.33 -0.69
C GLN A 28 -0.47 -26.28 -1.87
N PHE A 29 0.03 -25.80 -3.01
CA PHE A 29 0.34 -26.66 -4.17
C PHE A 29 1.65 -27.45 -4.00
N ALA A 30 2.59 -26.91 -3.22
CA ALA A 30 3.88 -27.54 -2.95
C ALA A 30 3.82 -28.55 -1.80
N ASN A 31 2.93 -28.32 -0.83
CA ASN A 31 2.77 -29.17 0.34
C ASN A 31 2.04 -30.45 -0.05
N GLY A 32 2.63 -31.60 0.28
CA GLY A 32 1.97 -32.89 0.11
C GLY A 32 0.70 -32.94 0.96
N ALA A 33 -0.42 -33.36 0.36
CA ALA A 33 -1.75 -33.15 0.93
C ALA A 33 -2.47 -34.42 1.36
N SER A 34 -1.86 -35.60 1.17
CA SER A 34 -2.46 -36.86 1.57
C SER A 34 -1.44 -37.86 2.10
N ASP A 35 -1.87 -38.69 3.04
CA ASP A 35 -1.20 -39.93 3.44
C ASP A 35 -1.58 -41.12 2.53
N GLY A 36 -2.35 -40.84 1.47
CA GLY A 36 -2.82 -41.81 0.50
C GLY A 36 -1.76 -42.19 -0.55
N ALA A 37 -2.21 -42.87 -1.60
CA ALA A 37 -1.32 -43.40 -2.64
C ALA A 37 -0.58 -42.31 -3.44
N PHE A 38 -1.16 -41.12 -3.55
CA PHE A 38 -0.51 -39.96 -4.14
C PHE A 38 -0.34 -38.87 -3.09
N LYS A 39 0.91 -38.50 -2.81
CA LYS A 39 1.28 -37.49 -1.83
C LYS A 39 1.41 -36.11 -2.45
N THR A 40 1.77 -36.02 -3.73
CA THR A 40 2.08 -34.73 -4.40
C THR A 40 1.40 -34.58 -5.75
N LEU A 41 1.17 -33.32 -6.17
CA LEU A 41 0.62 -33.01 -7.50
C LEU A 41 1.47 -33.54 -8.66
N ASN A 42 2.79 -33.59 -8.48
CA ASN A 42 3.70 -34.09 -9.51
C ASN A 42 3.47 -35.58 -9.81
N GLU A 43 3.04 -36.37 -8.81
CA GLU A 43 2.72 -37.79 -8.98
C GLU A 43 1.49 -37.99 -9.88
N ILE A 44 0.54 -37.05 -9.85
CA ILE A 44 -0.64 -37.07 -10.73
C ILE A 44 -0.44 -36.28 -12.04
N GLY A 45 0.78 -35.84 -12.35
CA GLY A 45 1.10 -35.14 -13.60
C GLY A 45 0.87 -33.63 -13.58
N ILE A 46 0.67 -33.02 -12.42
CA ILE A 46 0.55 -31.56 -12.26
C ILE A 46 1.85 -31.04 -11.65
N LYS A 47 2.64 -30.29 -12.44
CA LYS A 47 3.93 -29.72 -12.02
C LYS A 47 3.80 -28.24 -11.76
N GLN A 48 4.34 -27.77 -10.64
CA GLN A 48 4.51 -26.36 -10.39
C GLN A 48 5.85 -25.87 -10.93
N ASP A 49 5.83 -24.77 -11.68
CA ASP A 49 7.03 -24.06 -12.10
C ASP A 49 7.65 -23.34 -10.90
N GLY A 50 8.90 -23.68 -10.56
CA GLY A 50 9.56 -23.15 -9.36
C GLY A 50 9.78 -21.63 -9.38
N THR A 51 9.90 -21.06 -10.57
CA THR A 51 10.20 -19.63 -10.77
C THR A 51 8.93 -18.80 -10.85
N THR A 52 7.97 -19.23 -11.66
CA THR A 52 6.74 -18.47 -11.92
C THR A 52 5.56 -18.89 -11.05
N GLY A 53 5.63 -20.06 -10.42
CA GLY A 53 4.53 -20.65 -9.66
C GLY A 53 3.39 -21.22 -10.52
N LYS A 54 3.48 -21.12 -11.85
CA LYS A 54 2.47 -21.63 -12.79
C LYS A 54 2.37 -23.15 -12.73
N LEU A 55 1.16 -23.67 -12.85
CA LEU A 55 0.93 -25.11 -12.97
C LEU A 55 1.02 -25.53 -14.44
N LYS A 56 1.77 -26.59 -14.70
CA LYS A 56 1.89 -27.28 -15.99
C LYS A 56 1.30 -28.67 -15.84
N ILE A 57 0.41 -29.05 -16.75
CA ILE A 57 -0.28 -30.34 -16.72
C ILE A 57 0.32 -31.24 -17.79
N ASP A 58 0.68 -32.45 -17.39
CA ASP A 58 1.00 -33.57 -18.28
C ASP A 58 -0.29 -34.36 -18.52
N ASP A 59 -0.96 -34.08 -19.63
CA ASP A 59 -2.29 -34.62 -19.93
C ASP A 59 -2.30 -36.15 -20.01
N ASP A 60 -1.25 -36.76 -20.57
CA ASP A 60 -1.17 -38.20 -20.72
C ASP A 60 -0.98 -38.89 -19.38
N LYS A 61 -0.09 -38.35 -18.53
CA LYS A 61 0.09 -38.85 -17.17
C LYS A 61 -1.16 -38.66 -16.32
N LEU A 62 -1.79 -37.48 -16.38
CA LEU A 62 -3.01 -37.17 -15.64
C LEU A 62 -4.17 -38.11 -16.05
N LYS A 63 -4.38 -38.31 -17.37
CA LYS A 63 -5.39 -39.26 -17.87
C LYS A 63 -5.13 -40.68 -17.38
N LYS A 64 -3.87 -41.13 -17.41
CA LYS A 64 -3.48 -42.45 -16.92
C LYS A 64 -3.84 -42.64 -15.45
N VAL A 65 -3.42 -41.73 -14.56
CA VAL A 65 -3.71 -41.85 -13.12
C VAL A 65 -5.20 -41.71 -12.81
N LEU A 66 -5.94 -40.90 -13.57
CA LEU A 66 -7.39 -40.76 -13.42
C LEU A 66 -8.11 -42.06 -13.78
N ASN A 67 -7.67 -42.75 -14.82
CA ASN A 67 -8.25 -44.04 -15.22
C ASN A 67 -7.85 -45.18 -14.27
N GLU A 68 -6.63 -45.17 -13.76
CA GLU A 68 -6.09 -46.24 -12.90
C GLU A 68 -6.51 -46.11 -11.44
N ASN A 69 -6.63 -44.89 -10.90
CA ASN A 69 -6.89 -44.68 -9.48
C ASN A 69 -7.59 -43.34 -9.19
N THR A 70 -8.79 -43.17 -9.73
CA THR A 70 -9.61 -41.95 -9.55
C THR A 70 -9.84 -41.60 -8.08
N ALA A 71 -10.02 -42.60 -7.22
CA ALA A 71 -10.26 -42.41 -5.79
C ALA A 71 -9.07 -41.73 -5.10
N SER A 72 -7.84 -42.16 -5.39
CA SER A 72 -6.64 -41.55 -4.79
C SER A 72 -6.34 -40.16 -5.37
N VAL A 73 -6.68 -39.91 -6.64
CA VAL A 73 -6.60 -38.55 -7.22
C VAL A 73 -7.59 -37.61 -6.51
N ARG A 74 -8.83 -38.07 -6.26
CA ARG A 74 -9.82 -37.31 -5.50
C ARG A 74 -9.36 -37.04 -4.07
N GLU A 75 -8.80 -38.04 -3.39
CA GLU A 75 -8.27 -37.89 -2.04
C GLU A 75 -7.18 -36.82 -1.97
N LEU A 76 -6.23 -36.81 -2.92
CA LEU A 76 -5.18 -35.79 -2.97
C LEU A 76 -5.75 -34.37 -3.22
N LEU A 77 -6.65 -34.24 -4.19
CA LEU A 77 -7.14 -32.93 -4.64
C LEU A 77 -8.19 -32.34 -3.70
N VAL A 78 -9.16 -33.14 -3.27
CA VAL A 78 -10.34 -32.70 -2.51
C VAL A 78 -10.29 -33.17 -1.07
N GLY A 79 -9.68 -34.34 -0.81
CA GLY A 79 -9.68 -34.96 0.51
C GLY A 79 -11.10 -35.15 1.05
N ASP A 80 -11.29 -34.80 2.32
CA ASP A 80 -12.58 -34.85 3.02
C ASP A 80 -13.53 -33.69 2.66
N GLY A 81 -13.05 -32.70 1.89
CA GLY A 81 -13.78 -31.49 1.52
C GLY A 81 -13.99 -30.49 2.67
N LYS A 82 -13.31 -30.67 3.81
CA LYS A 82 -13.40 -29.81 5.00
C LYS A 82 -12.03 -29.33 5.47
N GLU A 83 -11.09 -30.23 5.68
CA GLU A 83 -9.76 -29.97 6.25
C GLU A 83 -8.62 -30.50 5.38
N THR A 84 -8.82 -31.62 4.69
CA THR A 84 -7.80 -32.29 3.89
C THR A 84 -8.00 -32.04 2.39
N GLY A 85 -6.96 -32.32 1.61
CA GLY A 85 -6.94 -32.05 0.17
C GLY A 85 -6.46 -30.65 -0.19
N ILE A 86 -5.79 -30.56 -1.33
CA ILE A 86 -5.14 -29.33 -1.80
C ILE A 86 -6.16 -28.21 -2.05
N THR A 87 -7.24 -28.54 -2.76
CA THR A 87 -8.26 -27.54 -3.15
C THR A 87 -9.04 -27.04 -1.95
N THR A 88 -9.33 -27.90 -0.98
CA THR A 88 -9.96 -27.53 0.29
C THR A 88 -9.10 -26.56 1.08
N LYS A 89 -7.80 -26.85 1.25
CA LYS A 89 -6.88 -25.95 1.96
C LYS A 89 -6.74 -24.60 1.27
N ILE A 90 -6.62 -24.58 -0.06
CA ILE A 90 -6.60 -23.34 -0.84
C ILE A 90 -7.89 -22.55 -0.65
N ALA A 91 -9.04 -23.21 -0.72
CA ALA A 91 -10.33 -22.54 -0.55
C ALA A 91 -10.45 -21.92 0.84
N THR A 92 -10.01 -22.62 1.90
CA THR A 92 -9.99 -22.10 3.27
C THR A 92 -9.05 -20.91 3.41
N GLU A 93 -7.85 -20.99 2.85
CA GLU A 93 -6.87 -19.92 2.91
C GLU A 93 -7.33 -18.67 2.14
N VAL A 94 -7.85 -18.84 0.92
CA VAL A 94 -8.42 -17.75 0.12
C VAL A 94 -9.63 -17.12 0.82
N LYS A 95 -10.49 -17.93 1.46
CA LYS A 95 -11.59 -17.39 2.28
C LYS A 95 -11.06 -16.55 3.44
N GLY A 96 -10.01 -16.99 4.13
CA GLY A 96 -9.39 -16.21 5.21
C GLY A 96 -8.80 -14.88 4.72
N TYR A 97 -8.25 -14.84 3.50
CA TYR A 97 -7.75 -13.60 2.91
C TYR A 97 -8.86 -12.62 2.52
N LEU A 98 -10.02 -13.15 2.10
CA LEU A 98 -11.18 -12.39 1.65
C LEU A 98 -12.21 -12.08 2.75
N ALA A 99 -12.04 -12.65 3.95
CA ALA A 99 -12.94 -12.43 5.07
C ALA A 99 -12.90 -10.95 5.52
N ASP A 100 -13.97 -10.54 6.19
CA ASP A 100 -13.96 -9.31 7.00
C ASP A 100 -12.84 -9.43 8.05
N ASP A 101 -12.10 -8.35 8.29
CA ASP A 101 -10.85 -8.34 9.08
C ASP A 101 -9.72 -9.24 8.51
N GLY A 102 -9.90 -9.81 7.32
CA GLY A 102 -8.88 -10.55 6.59
C GLY A 102 -7.70 -9.65 6.19
N ILE A 103 -6.64 -10.27 5.63
CA ILE A 103 -5.41 -9.54 5.30
C ILE A 103 -5.63 -8.44 4.24
N ILE A 104 -6.57 -8.64 3.31
CA ILE A 104 -6.88 -7.66 2.26
C ILE A 104 -7.63 -6.47 2.86
N ASP A 105 -8.63 -6.74 3.70
CA ASP A 105 -9.41 -5.73 4.39
C ASP A 105 -8.55 -4.89 5.34
N SER A 106 -7.75 -5.55 6.19
CA SER A 106 -6.75 -4.91 7.05
C SER A 106 -5.78 -4.00 6.29
N ALA A 107 -5.38 -4.40 5.07
CA ALA A 107 -4.51 -3.60 4.21
C ALA A 107 -5.23 -2.34 3.68
N GLN A 108 -6.48 -2.49 3.25
CA GLN A 108 -7.33 -1.37 2.81
C GLN A 108 -7.54 -0.38 3.96
N ASP A 109 -7.83 -0.86 5.15
CA ASP A 109 -8.00 -0.03 6.34
C ASP A 109 -6.73 0.72 6.72
N SER A 110 -5.58 0.06 6.69
CA SER A 110 -4.28 0.70 6.94
C SER A 110 -3.96 1.80 5.93
N ILE A 111 -4.27 1.56 4.64
CA ILE A 111 -4.12 2.56 3.58
C ILE A 111 -5.08 3.74 3.80
N ASN A 112 -6.34 3.47 4.12
CA ASN A 112 -7.34 4.50 4.39
C ASN A 112 -6.99 5.33 5.64
N ALA A 113 -6.47 4.71 6.70
CA ALA A 113 -5.98 5.38 7.89
C ALA A 113 -4.77 6.28 7.56
N THR A 114 -3.85 5.78 6.74
CA THR A 114 -2.69 6.55 6.27
C THR A 114 -3.13 7.75 5.45
N LEU A 115 -4.09 7.57 4.53
CA LEU A 115 -4.67 8.66 3.74
C LEU A 115 -5.29 9.73 4.65
N LYS A 116 -6.13 9.34 5.61
CA LYS A 116 -6.73 10.25 6.59
C LYS A 116 -5.67 11.02 7.39
N LYS A 117 -4.58 10.36 7.80
CA LYS A 117 -3.46 10.98 8.52
C LYS A 117 -2.75 12.02 7.64
N LEU A 118 -2.47 11.67 6.38
CA LEU A 118 -1.84 12.58 5.41
C LEU A 118 -2.72 13.81 5.16
N THR A 119 -4.03 13.63 5.02
CA THR A 119 -4.98 14.75 4.88
C THR A 119 -4.95 15.68 6.09
N LYS A 120 -4.95 15.13 7.32
CA LYS A 120 -4.84 15.94 8.55
C LYS A 120 -3.54 16.72 8.62
N GLN A 121 -2.41 16.09 8.27
CA GLN A 121 -1.11 16.76 8.24
C GLN A 121 -1.09 17.89 7.22
N TYR A 122 -1.62 17.64 6.02
CA TYR A 122 -1.74 18.66 4.98
C TYR A 122 -2.53 19.88 5.47
N LEU A 123 -3.71 19.67 6.06
CA LEU A 123 -4.55 20.75 6.57
C LEU A 123 -3.86 21.54 7.69
N SER A 124 -3.18 20.86 8.61
CA SER A 124 -2.44 21.50 9.70
C SER A 124 -1.29 22.38 9.19
N VAL A 125 -0.56 21.89 8.17
CA VAL A 125 0.52 22.65 7.54
C VAL A 125 -0.05 23.85 6.77
N SER A 126 -1.15 23.67 6.04
CA SER A 126 -1.83 24.76 5.33
C SER A 126 -2.23 25.89 6.30
N ALA A 127 -2.88 25.54 7.42
CA ALA A 127 -3.25 26.53 8.43
C ALA A 127 -2.03 27.28 9.01
N SER A 128 -0.93 26.56 9.26
CA SER A 128 0.31 27.17 9.75
C SER A 128 0.95 28.13 8.73
N ILE A 129 0.80 27.85 7.44
CA ILE A 129 1.22 28.75 6.35
C ILE A 129 0.35 30.00 6.36
N ASP A 130 -0.97 29.85 6.42
CA ASP A 130 -1.93 30.97 6.43
C ASP A 130 -1.70 31.91 7.63
N ASP A 131 -1.50 31.35 8.82
CA ASP A 131 -1.17 32.11 10.04
C ASP A 131 0.17 32.86 9.88
N THR A 132 1.16 32.22 9.25
CA THR A 132 2.46 32.85 9.01
C THR A 132 2.34 34.02 8.05
N VAL A 133 1.56 33.85 6.97
CA VAL A 133 1.29 34.92 5.99
C VAL A 133 0.56 36.07 6.67
N ALA A 134 -0.51 35.79 7.43
CA ALA A 134 -1.26 36.81 8.15
C ALA A 134 -0.38 37.62 9.11
N ARG A 135 0.50 36.95 9.86
CA ARG A 135 1.48 37.60 10.73
C ARG A 135 2.44 38.51 9.96
N TYR A 136 2.97 38.05 8.83
CA TYR A 136 3.87 38.87 8.00
C TYR A 136 3.14 40.06 7.36
N THR A 137 1.89 39.89 6.92
CA THR A 137 1.07 41.00 6.45
C THR A 137 0.86 42.04 7.55
N ALA A 138 0.53 41.62 8.77
CA ALA A 138 0.35 42.52 9.91
C ALA A 138 1.65 43.27 10.27
N GLN A 139 2.78 42.56 10.30
CA GLN A 139 4.10 43.18 10.53
C GLN A 139 4.44 44.19 9.42
N PHE A 140 4.16 43.87 8.17
CA PHE A 140 4.38 44.77 7.05
C PHE A 140 3.55 46.06 7.18
N THR A 141 2.25 45.96 7.50
CA THR A 141 1.39 47.14 7.73
C THR A 141 1.87 48.00 8.91
N GLN A 142 2.36 47.37 9.98
CA GLN A 142 2.93 48.10 11.12
C GLN A 142 4.23 48.83 10.73
N LEU A 143 5.10 48.19 9.96
CA LEU A 143 6.33 48.79 9.45
C LEU A 143 6.04 49.97 8.52
N ASP A 144 5.03 49.86 7.65
CA ASP A 144 4.59 50.96 6.77
C ASP A 144 4.08 52.17 7.56
N THR A 145 3.27 51.90 8.60
CA THR A 145 2.79 52.95 9.53
C THR A 145 3.96 53.60 10.28
N MET A 146 4.93 52.81 10.74
CA MET A 146 6.11 53.31 11.42
C MET A 146 6.98 54.15 10.48
N MET A 147 7.17 53.72 9.23
CA MET A 147 7.89 54.47 8.21
C MET A 147 7.24 55.83 7.95
N SER A 148 5.91 55.86 7.84
CA SER A 148 5.15 57.10 7.69
C SER A 148 5.33 58.04 8.88
N LYS A 149 5.30 57.51 10.11
CA LYS A 149 5.59 58.30 11.33
C LYS A 149 7.02 58.82 11.36
N LEU A 150 8.00 57.99 11.01
CA LEU A 150 9.42 58.39 10.95
C LEU A 150 9.64 59.48 9.90
N ASN A 151 9.00 59.39 8.74
CA ASN A 151 9.04 60.44 7.71
C ASN A 151 8.47 61.76 8.25
N ASN A 152 7.29 61.74 8.88
CA ASN A 152 6.70 62.95 9.47
C ASN A 152 7.59 63.56 10.56
N THR A 153 8.16 62.73 11.44
CA THR A 153 9.11 63.17 12.48
C THR A 153 10.38 63.77 11.87
N SER A 154 10.92 63.14 10.81
CA SER A 154 12.09 63.66 10.09
C SER A 154 11.81 65.04 9.51
N THR A 155 10.66 65.22 8.83
CA THR A 155 10.23 66.53 8.30
C THR A 155 10.10 67.58 9.40
N TYR A 156 9.48 67.24 10.53
CA TYR A 156 9.34 68.15 11.67
C TYR A 156 10.70 68.58 12.24
N LEU A 157 11.61 67.63 12.45
CA LEU A 157 12.96 67.91 12.94
C LEU A 157 13.76 68.79 11.97
N SER A 158 13.66 68.53 10.65
CA SER A 158 14.28 69.39 9.63
C SER A 158 13.75 70.82 9.69
N GLN A 159 12.43 71.00 9.83
CA GLN A 159 11.81 72.33 9.95
C GLN A 159 12.29 73.07 11.21
N GLN A 160 12.34 72.39 12.36
CA GLN A 160 12.85 72.96 13.60
C GLN A 160 14.32 73.37 13.47
N PHE A 161 15.15 72.52 12.86
CA PHE A 161 16.56 72.83 12.63
C PHE A 161 16.74 74.08 11.75
N THR A 162 15.99 74.20 10.65
CA THR A 162 16.02 75.39 9.78
C THR A 162 15.53 76.65 10.51
N ALA A 163 14.49 76.55 11.34
CA ALA A 163 14.01 77.68 12.14
C ALA A 163 15.07 78.16 13.15
N MET A 164 15.78 77.21 13.78
CA MET A 164 16.89 77.51 14.69
C MET A 164 18.12 78.09 13.97
N SER A 165 18.42 77.70 12.73
CA SER A 165 19.59 78.22 11.99
C SER A 165 19.37 79.60 11.38
N ASN A 166 18.12 80.03 11.21
CA ASN A 166 17.74 81.32 10.67
C ASN A 166 17.45 82.37 11.75
N SER A 167 17.63 82.02 13.02
CA SER A 167 17.58 82.90 14.19
C SER A 167 18.99 83.22 14.65
#